data_AF-A0A1L7WL89-F1
#
_entry.id   AF-A0A1L7WL89-F1
#
_cell.length_a   1.000
_cell.length_b   1.000
_cell.length_c   1.000
_cell.angle_alpha   90.00
_cell.angle_beta   90.00
_cell.angle_gamma   90.00
#
_symmetry.space_group_name_H-M   'P 1'
#
loop_
_entity.id
_entity.type
_entity.pdbx_description
1 polymer ?
#
loop_
_entity_poly.entity_id
_entity_poly.type
_entity_poly.pdbx_seq_one_letter_code
_entity_poly.pdbx_strand_id
1 'polypeptide(L)'
;MSRERVEEFVARNAKYAETHKPSPHLAHIRHIVQARGGTVILTCSDPRITPEEFFDLHCLEASVIRNAGGRSVDSMRTLQALDTIGNVF
;
A
#
# COMPACT_ATOMS: atom_id res chain seq x y z
N MET A 1 9.68 24.91 -7.81
CA MET A 1 9.40 24.35 -6.47
C MET A 1 8.58 23.06 -6.51
N SER A 2 7.24 23.06 -6.59
CA SER A 2 6.46 21.79 -6.60
C SER A 2 6.58 21.00 -7.90
N ARG A 3 6.57 21.71 -9.04
CA ARG A 3 6.69 21.11 -10.38
C ARG A 3 8.00 20.37 -10.59
N GLU A 4 9.13 21.02 -10.28
CA GLU A 4 10.48 20.41 -10.38
C GLU A 4 10.55 19.13 -9.55
N ARG A 5 10.00 19.12 -8.34
CA ARG A 5 10.00 17.94 -7.47
C ARG A 5 9.15 16.80 -8.04
N VAL A 6 8.04 17.10 -8.70
CA VAL A 6 7.25 16.10 -9.42
C VAL A 6 8.03 15.55 -10.62
N GLU A 7 8.74 16.40 -11.37
CA GLU A 7 9.59 15.99 -12.48
C GLU A 7 10.72 15.05 -12.01
N GLU A 8 11.34 15.33 -10.87
CA GLU A 8 12.29 14.41 -10.22
C GLU A 8 11.68 13.06 -9.84
N PHE A 9 10.43 13.05 -9.34
CA PHE A 9 9.74 11.81 -8.99
C PHE A 9 9.47 10.96 -10.23
N VAL A 10 9.05 11.59 -11.33
CA VAL A 10 8.84 10.93 -12.61
C VAL A 10 10.15 10.34 -13.14
N ALA A 11 11.25 11.09 -13.08
CA ALA A 11 12.57 10.61 -13.51
C ALA A 11 13.06 9.41 -12.67
N ARG A 12 12.86 9.42 -11.34
CA ARG A 12 13.18 8.28 -10.48
C ARG A 12 12.30 7.06 -10.76
N ASN A 13 11.00 7.27 -11.01
CA ASN A 13 10.08 6.20 -11.36
C ASN A 13 10.46 5.53 -12.70
N ALA A 14 10.92 6.30 -13.69
CA ALA A 14 11.39 5.76 -14.97
C ALA A 14 12.54 4.77 -14.78
N LYS A 15 13.51 5.10 -13.92
CA LYS A 15 14.62 4.19 -13.58
C LYS A 15 14.15 2.95 -12.81
N TYR A 16 13.22 3.13 -11.85
CA TYR A 16 12.65 1.99 -11.10
C TYR A 16 11.96 0.99 -12.04
N ALA A 17 11.22 1.49 -13.04
CA ALA A 17 10.48 0.68 -14.00
C ALA A 17 11.37 -0.29 -14.81
N GLU A 18 12.64 0.04 -15.03
CA GLU A 18 13.61 -0.83 -15.74
C GLU A 18 13.82 -2.19 -15.03
N THR A 19 13.61 -2.24 -13.71
CA THR A 19 13.81 -3.44 -12.89
C THR A 19 12.53 -3.96 -12.23
N HIS A 20 11.42 -3.24 -12.39
CA HIS A 20 10.16 -3.57 -11.73
C HIS A 20 9.57 -4.88 -12.29
N LYS A 21 9.23 -5.79 -11.38
CA LYS A 21 8.49 -7.01 -11.71
C LYS A 21 7.02 -6.80 -11.35
N PRO A 22 6.09 -6.85 -12.32
CA PRO A 22 4.69 -6.63 -12.05
C PRO A 22 4.15 -7.73 -11.12
N SER A 23 3.40 -7.32 -10.11
CA SER A 23 2.66 -8.24 -9.26
C SER A 23 1.54 -8.94 -10.05
N PRO A 24 1.15 -10.16 -9.69
CA PRO A 24 0.02 -10.84 -10.30
C PRO A 24 -1.27 -10.01 -10.17
N HIS A 25 -2.18 -10.11 -11.15
CA HIS A 25 -3.48 -9.45 -11.04
C HIS A 25 -4.24 -9.88 -9.79
N LEU A 26 -4.96 -8.95 -9.18
CA LEU A 26 -5.75 -9.19 -7.96
C LEU A 26 -6.71 -10.38 -8.09
N ALA A 27 -7.32 -10.57 -9.27
CA ALA A 27 -8.20 -11.70 -9.56
C ALA A 27 -7.50 -13.07 -9.40
N HIS A 28 -6.19 -13.15 -9.72
CA HIS A 28 -5.41 -14.37 -9.59
C HIS A 28 -5.00 -14.65 -8.15
N ILE A 29 -4.83 -13.63 -7.31
CA ILE A 29 -4.34 -13.79 -5.93
C ILE A 29 -5.44 -13.72 -4.88
N ARG A 30 -6.67 -13.35 -5.25
CA ARG A 30 -7.80 -13.23 -4.31
C ARG A 30 -7.97 -14.47 -3.44
N HIS A 31 -7.94 -15.66 -4.04
CA HIS A 31 -8.08 -16.92 -3.30
C HIS A 31 -6.94 -17.13 -2.29
N ILE A 32 -5.71 -16.70 -2.63
CA ILE A 32 -4.54 -16.77 -1.73
C ILE A 32 -4.74 -15.83 -0.54
N VAL A 33 -5.14 -14.59 -0.81
CA VAL A 33 -5.35 -13.57 0.22
C VAL A 33 -6.49 -13.99 1.15
N GLN A 34 -7.62 -14.48 0.61
CA GLN A 34 -8.74 -14.97 1.40
C GLN A 34 -8.38 -16.18 2.27
N ALA A 35 -7.53 -17.08 1.76
CA ALA A 35 -7.11 -18.26 2.51
C ALA A 35 -6.14 -17.93 3.65
N ARG A 36 -5.29 -16.91 3.48
CA ARG A 36 -4.29 -16.50 4.50
C ARG A 36 -4.82 -15.45 5.48
N GLY A 37 -5.91 -14.75 5.13
CA GLY A 37 -6.34 -13.54 5.81
C GLY A 37 -5.47 -12.35 5.41
N GLY A 38 -6.09 -11.19 5.20
CA GLY A 38 -5.41 -9.97 4.82
C GLY A 38 -4.99 -9.16 6.04
N THR A 39 -3.80 -8.57 5.99
CA THR A 39 -3.32 -7.64 7.02
C THR A 39 -3.40 -6.20 6.52
N VAL A 40 -3.84 -5.28 7.39
CA VAL A 40 -3.85 -3.84 7.10
C VAL A 40 -3.03 -3.08 8.13
N ILE A 41 -2.09 -2.26 7.65
CA ILE A 41 -1.35 -1.30 8.46
C ILE A 41 -2.00 0.07 8.25
N LEU A 42 -2.61 0.62 9.30
CA LEU A 42 -3.16 1.97 9.32
C LEU A 42 -2.26 2.90 10.12
N THR A 43 -1.74 3.95 9.49
CA THR A 43 -0.79 4.87 10.15
C THR A 43 -0.88 6.31 9.63
N CYS A 44 -0.11 7.21 10.23
CA CYS A 44 -0.08 8.63 9.86
C CYS A 44 0.54 8.84 8.48
N SER A 45 0.11 9.86 7.73
CA SER A 45 0.73 10.35 6.48
C SER A 45 2.01 11.16 6.71
N ASP A 46 2.66 11.02 7.86
CA ASP A 46 3.89 11.72 8.22
C ASP A 46 5.04 11.36 7.27
N PRO A 47 5.69 12.32 6.59
CA PRO A 47 6.72 12.03 5.59
C PRO A 47 8.01 11.43 6.18
N ARG A 48 8.17 11.42 7.51
CA ARG A 48 9.32 10.80 8.19
C ARG A 48 9.17 9.29 8.34
N ILE A 49 7.99 8.75 8.05
CA ILE A 49 7.66 7.35 8.24
C ILE A 49 7.37 6.75 6.87
N THR A 50 8.08 5.67 6.53
CA THR A 50 7.80 4.84 5.34
C THR A 50 7.55 3.41 5.83
N PRO A 51 6.29 3.02 6.09
CA PRO A 51 5.95 1.73 6.70
C PRO A 51 6.50 0.53 5.94
N GLU A 52 6.49 0.60 4.61
CA GLU A 52 6.99 -0.44 3.72
C GLU A 52 8.49 -0.71 3.94
N GLU A 53 9.28 0.34 4.19
CA GLU A 53 10.71 0.23 4.51
C GLU A 53 10.93 -0.18 5.96
N PHE A 54 10.17 0.40 6.89
CA PHE A 54 10.31 0.14 8.33
C PHE A 54 9.99 -1.31 8.70
N PHE A 55 8.97 -1.90 8.07
CA PHE A 55 8.55 -3.28 8.30
C PHE A 55 9.17 -4.29 7.31
N ASP A 56 10.00 -3.84 6.35
CA ASP A 56 10.56 -4.67 5.27
C ASP A 56 9.48 -5.48 4.54
N LEU A 57 8.39 -4.81 4.13
CA LEU A 57 7.24 -5.49 3.56
C LEU A 57 7.55 -6.09 2.19
N HIS A 58 7.18 -7.35 2.01
CA HIS A 58 7.17 -8.01 0.72
C HIS A 58 5.78 -7.98 0.07
N CYS A 59 5.73 -8.34 -1.21
CA CYS A 59 4.50 -8.34 -1.98
C CYS A 59 3.45 -9.26 -1.34
N LEU A 60 2.22 -8.76 -1.21
CA LEU A 60 1.04 -9.45 -0.66
C LEU A 60 1.05 -9.69 0.86
N GLU A 61 1.95 -9.06 1.63
CA GLU A 61 1.97 -9.22 3.08
C GLU A 61 0.99 -8.30 3.82
N ALA A 62 0.91 -7.03 3.43
CA ALA A 62 -0.01 -6.09 4.05
C ALA A 62 -0.43 -4.96 3.09
N SER A 63 -1.64 -4.44 3.29
CA SER A 63 -2.06 -3.16 2.69
C SER A 63 -1.74 -2.01 3.64
N VAL A 64 -1.15 -0.93 3.13
CA VAL A 64 -0.79 0.25 3.92
C VAL A 64 -1.78 1.39 3.63
N ILE A 65 -2.49 1.86 4.65
CA ILE A 65 -3.40 3.00 4.57
C ILE A 65 -2.81 4.16 5.40
N ARG A 66 -2.71 5.34 4.79
CA ARG A 66 -2.12 6.53 5.44
C ARG A 66 -3.04 7.73 5.38
N ASN A 67 -3.33 8.32 6.54
CA ASN A 67 -4.10 9.58 6.67
C ASN A 67 -3.54 10.44 7.82
N ALA A 68 -4.06 11.64 8.03
CA ALA A 68 -3.58 12.51 9.10
C ALA A 68 -3.86 11.88 10.49
N GLY A 69 -2.82 11.43 11.17
CA GLY A 69 -2.90 10.82 12.51
C GLY A 69 -3.28 9.34 12.55
N GLY A 70 -3.38 8.64 11.41
CA GLY A 70 -3.67 7.20 11.38
C GLY A 70 -5.05 6.85 11.94
N ARG A 71 -6.04 7.70 11.68
CA ARG A 71 -7.38 7.60 12.27
C ARG A 71 -8.19 6.53 11.55
N SER A 72 -8.72 5.57 12.31
CA SER A 72 -9.54 4.48 11.76
C SER A 72 -10.85 4.98 11.18
N VAL A 73 -11.49 5.95 11.83
CA VAL A 73 -12.77 6.54 11.41
C VAL A 73 -12.71 7.04 9.97
N ASP A 74 -11.63 7.74 9.59
CA ASP A 74 -11.45 8.29 8.24
C ASP A 74 -11.15 7.21 7.19
N SER A 75 -10.71 6.03 7.64
CA SER A 75 -10.30 4.90 6.79
C SER A 75 -11.36 3.78 6.71
N MET A 76 -12.48 3.89 7.43
CA MET A 76 -13.48 2.82 7.52
C MET A 76 -13.97 2.33 6.17
N ARG A 77 -14.26 3.24 5.23
CA ARG A 77 -14.68 2.88 3.87
C ARG A 77 -13.64 2.00 3.16
N THR A 78 -12.36 2.34 3.28
CA THR A 78 -11.27 1.57 2.67
C THR A 78 -11.10 0.22 3.35
N LEU A 79 -11.17 0.19 4.69
CA LEU A 79 -11.08 -1.05 5.47
C LEU A 79 -12.19 -2.03 5.10
N GLN A 80 -13.44 -1.56 5.01
CA GLN A 80 -14.58 -2.37 4.57
C GLN A 80 -14.41 -2.90 3.14
N ALA A 81 -13.86 -2.09 2.22
CA ALA A 81 -13.60 -2.55 0.86
C ALA A 81 -12.54 -3.67 0.83
N LEU A 82 -11.45 -3.51 1.59
CA LEU A 82 -10.40 -4.53 1.70
C LEU A 82 -10.91 -5.82 2.36
N ASP A 83 -11.84 -5.71 3.29
CA ASP A 83 -12.47 -6.87 3.94
C ASP A 83 -13.16 -7.80 2.93
N THR A 84 -13.88 -7.24 1.96
CA THR A 84 -14.53 -8.04 0.90
C THR A 84 -13.56 -8.85 0.03
N ILE A 85 -12.28 -8.47 0.04
CA ILE A 85 -11.21 -9.09 -0.75
C ILE A 85 -10.41 -10.05 0.12
N GLY A 86 -10.05 -9.65 1.33
CA GLY A 86 -9.04 -10.34 2.13
C GLY A 86 -9.49 -10.85 3.50
N ASN A 87 -10.75 -10.66 3.92
CA ASN A 87 -11.20 -10.98 5.28
C ASN A 87 -10.26 -10.35 6.32
N VAL A 88 -10.25 -9.01 6.38
CA VAL A 88 -9.34 -8.26 7.25
C VAL A 88 -9.94 -7.98 8.63
N PHE A 89 -11.20 -8.40 8.86
CA PHE A 89 -11.92 -8.38 10.12
C PHE A 89 -12.44 -9.77 10.51
#